data_AF-A0A8T1P8K5-F1
#
_entry.id   AF-A0A8T1P8K5-F1
#
_cell.length_a   1.000
_cell.length_b   1.000
_cell.length_c   1.000
_cell.angle_alpha   90.00
_cell.angle_beta   90.00
_cell.angle_gamma   90.00
#
_symmetry.space_group_name_H-M   'P 1'
#
loop_
_entity.id
_entity.type
_entity.pdbx_description
1 polymer ?
#
loop_
_entity_poly.entity_id
_entity_poly.type
_entity_poly.pdbx_seq_one_letter_code
_entity_poly.pdbx_strand_id
1 'polypeptide(L)'
;MNTTHVEVETDSKLVAQWWDKGGTVPWRCQAYWKQAKTMASSMVIQISQSFRVTNHVATKLAKLGSSSKEVFFESTHSLPKDILGAVRMDKVGSHIFRQK
;
A
#
# COMPACT_ATOMS: atom_id res chain seq x y z
N MET A 1 3.56 2.15 26.88
CA MET A 1 3.27 2.77 25.58
C MET A 1 2.85 1.65 24.64
N ASN A 2 1.66 1.71 24.05
CA ASN A 2 1.18 0.66 23.15
C ASN A 2 1.81 0.93 21.77
N THR A 3 2.73 0.07 21.34
CA THR A 3 3.41 0.23 20.05
C THR A 3 2.53 -0.37 18.96
N THR A 4 2.09 0.45 18.02
CA THR A 4 1.29 -0.04 16.87
C THR A 4 2.21 -0.75 15.89
N HIS A 5 1.93 -2.03 15.65
CA HIS A 5 2.60 -2.82 14.62
C HIS A 5 1.82 -2.72 13.31
N VAL A 6 2.49 -2.33 12.22
CA VAL A 6 1.90 -2.16 10.90
C VAL A 6 2.71 -2.97 9.89
N GLU A 7 2.04 -3.88 9.18
CA GLU A 7 2.62 -4.58 8.04
C GLU A 7 2.24 -3.87 6.74
N VAL A 8 3.22 -3.57 5.90
CA VAL A 8 3.02 -2.89 4.62
C VAL A 8 3.54 -3.79 3.50
N GLU A 9 2.64 -4.21 2.64
CA GLU A 9 2.97 -4.94 1.41
C GLU A 9 3.14 -3.95 0.26
N THR A 10 4.24 -4.06 -0.50
CA THR A 10 4.47 -3.23 -1.69
C THR A 10 5.07 -4.01 -2.84
N ASP A 11 4.61 -3.74 -4.08
CA ASP A 11 5.24 -4.24 -5.31
C ASP A 11 6.39 -3.34 -5.78
N SER A 12 6.67 -2.24 -5.07
CA SER A 12 7.77 -1.33 -5.37
C SER A 12 9.08 -1.76 -4.69
N LYS A 13 9.99 -2.34 -5.47
CA LYS A 13 11.35 -2.68 -5.02
C LYS A 13 12.08 -1.48 -4.41
N LEU A 14 11.87 -0.29 -4.98
CA LEU A 14 12.53 0.93 -4.51
C LEU A 14 12.06 1.31 -3.09
N VAL A 15 10.75 1.22 -2.82
CA VAL A 15 10.17 1.54 -1.50
C VAL A 15 10.68 0.54 -0.46
N ALA A 16 10.60 -0.77 -0.76
CA ALA A 16 11.07 -1.81 0.14
C ALA A 16 12.57 -1.65 0.47
N GLN A 17 13.41 -1.48 -0.54
CA GLN A 17 14.86 -1.31 -0.34
C GLN A 17 15.20 -0.06 0.46
N TRP A 18 14.49 1.05 0.23
CA TRP A 18 14.76 2.29 0.95
C TRP A 18 14.35 2.23 2.41
N TRP A 19 13.20 1.61 2.69
CA TRP A 19 12.70 1.53 4.05
C TRP A 19 13.70 0.81 4.96
N ASP A 20 14.16 -0.36 4.51
CA ASP A 20 15.06 -1.23 5.27
C ASP A 20 16.52 -0.76 5.26
N LYS A 21 17.03 -0.31 4.10
CA LYS A 21 18.47 -0.08 3.90
C LYS A 21 18.86 1.39 3.79
N GLY A 22 17.90 2.32 3.82
CA GLY A 22 18.19 3.76 3.71
C GLY A 22 18.80 4.16 2.37
N GLY A 23 18.41 3.49 1.28
CA GLY A 23 18.93 3.72 -0.08
C GLY A 23 18.69 5.13 -0.64
N THR A 24 19.14 5.36 -1.88
CA THR A 24 18.97 6.65 -2.55
C THR A 24 17.58 6.77 -3.16
N VAL A 25 16.81 7.77 -2.72
CA VAL A 25 15.48 8.10 -3.30
C VAL A 25 15.66 9.12 -4.41
N PRO A 26 14.91 9.02 -5.52
CA PRO A 26 14.81 10.12 -6.49
C PRO A 26 14.52 11.44 -5.77
N TRP A 27 15.28 12.48 -6.09
CA TRP A 27 15.21 13.78 -5.40
C TRP A 27 13.78 14.36 -5.33
N ARG A 28 12.98 14.14 -6.39
CA ARG A 28 11.57 14.57 -6.49
C ARG A 28 10.67 13.98 -5.42
N CYS A 29 11.02 12.82 -4.88
CA CYS A 29 10.20 12.10 -3.90
C CYS A 29 10.77 12.18 -2.47
N GLN A 30 11.97 12.75 -2.30
CA GLN A 30 12.71 12.70 -1.04
C GLN A 30 11.94 13.34 0.14
N ALA A 31 11.24 14.45 -0.11
CA ALA A 31 10.45 15.14 0.92
C ALA A 31 9.29 14.26 1.44
N TYR A 32 8.52 13.65 0.54
CA TYR A 32 7.41 12.76 0.88
C TYR A 32 7.88 11.53 1.66
N TRP A 33 9.04 10.98 1.31
CA TRP A 33 9.57 9.79 1.95
C TRP A 33 10.07 10.12 3.37
N LYS A 34 10.76 11.26 3.55
CA LYS A 34 11.10 11.75 4.90
C LYS A 34 9.86 11.98 5.75
N GLN A 35 8.82 12.61 5.20
CA GLN A 35 7.55 12.82 5.90
C GLN A 35 6.92 11.49 6.34
N ALA A 36 6.90 10.49 5.46
CA ALA A 36 6.39 9.16 5.79
C ALA A 36 7.16 8.51 6.95
N LYS A 37 8.49 8.60 6.97
CA LYS A 37 9.31 8.11 8.11
C LYS A 37 9.02 8.86 9.40
N THR A 38 8.82 10.18 9.35
CA THR A 38 8.43 10.96 10.52
C THR A 38 7.07 10.53 11.06
N MET A 39 6.07 10.35 10.20
CA MET A 39 4.74 9.87 10.60
C MET A 39 4.77 8.44 11.18
N ALA A 40 5.66 7.59 10.65
CA ALA A 40 5.87 6.23 11.11
C ALA A 40 6.71 6.11 12.39
N SER A 41 7.30 7.20 12.89
CA SER A 41 8.29 7.14 13.99
C SER A 41 7.75 6.55 15.30
N SER A 42 6.43 6.56 15.49
CA SER A 42 5.74 5.97 16.65
C SER A 42 5.22 4.55 16.41
N MET A 43 5.49 3.97 15.23
CA MET A 43 5.01 2.66 14.81
C MET A 43 6.17 1.70 14.52
N VAL A 44 5.94 0.41 14.69
CA VAL A 44 6.83 -0.63 14.16
C VAL A 44 6.29 -1.03 12.79
N ILE A 45 6.94 -0.52 11.74
CA ILE A 45 6.57 -0.81 10.35
C ILE A 45 7.46 -1.91 9.80
N GLN A 46 6.84 -3.02 9.40
CA GLN A 46 7.47 -4.08 8.64
C GLN A 46 7.05 -3.96 7.17
N ILE A 47 8.00 -3.80 6.27
CA ILE A 47 7.72 -3.77 4.82
C ILE A 47 8.08 -5.11 4.21
N SER A 48 7.17 -5.68 3.43
CA SER A 48 7.41 -6.87 2.63
C SER A 48 7.21 -6.57 1.14
N GLN A 49 8.09 -7.13 0.31
CA GLN A 49 7.93 -7.03 -1.13
C GLN A 49 6.90 -8.07 -1.58
N SER A 50 5.76 -7.60 -2.07
CA SER A 50 4.68 -8.46 -2.52
C SER A 50 4.73 -8.69 -4.03
N PHE A 51 4.19 -9.83 -4.47
CA PHE A 51 4.02 -10.09 -5.90
C PHE A 51 2.84 -9.25 -6.41
N ARG A 52 2.95 -8.74 -7.65
CA ARG A 52 1.94 -7.85 -8.26
C ARG A 52 0.49 -8.40 -8.21
N VAL A 53 0.34 -9.72 -8.15
CA VAL A 53 -0.96 -10.41 -8.03
C VAL A 53 -1.63 -10.13 -6.69
N THR A 54 -0.88 -10.07 -5.58
CA THR A 54 -1.46 -9.72 -4.27
C THR A 54 -1.71 -8.22 -4.17
N ASN A 55 -0.92 -7.38 -4.85
CA ASN A 55 -1.12 -5.92 -4.88
C ASN A 55 -2.13 -5.43 -5.96
N HIS A 56 -2.96 -6.32 -6.50
CA HIS A 56 -3.82 -6.01 -7.65
C HIS A 56 -4.91 -4.97 -7.33
N VAL A 57 -5.46 -4.98 -6.10
CA VAL A 57 -6.45 -4.00 -5.64
C VAL A 57 -5.84 -2.60 -5.60
N ALA A 58 -4.69 -2.45 -4.96
CA ALA A 58 -3.99 -1.18 -4.89
C ALA A 58 -3.63 -0.66 -6.29
N THR A 59 -3.23 -1.55 -7.20
CA THR A 59 -2.98 -1.20 -8.61
C THR A 59 -4.23 -0.67 -9.30
N LYS A 60 -5.40 -1.30 -9.11
CA LYS A 60 -6.67 -0.83 -9.70
C LYS A 60 -7.07 0.53 -9.14
N LEU A 61 -6.96 0.73 -7.82
CA LEU A 61 -7.26 2.00 -7.18
C LEU A 61 -6.31 3.12 -7.63
N ALA A 62 -5.02 2.85 -7.76
CA ALA A 62 -4.03 3.80 -8.27
C ALA A 62 -4.33 4.20 -9.72
N LYS A 63 -4.70 3.23 -10.58
CA LYS A 63 -5.12 3.51 -11.96
C LYS A 63 -6.37 4.39 -12.00
N LEU A 64 -7.38 4.07 -11.18
CA LEU A 64 -8.59 4.88 -11.09
C LEU A 64 -8.24 6.33 -10.72
N GLY A 65 -7.50 6.52 -9.63
CA GLY A 65 -7.07 7.84 -9.16
C GLY A 65 -6.21 8.60 -10.18
N SER A 66 -5.41 7.90 -11.00
CA SER A 66 -4.64 8.54 -12.09
C SER A 66 -5.49 9.02 -13.25
N SER A 67 -6.66 8.40 -13.47
CA SER A 67 -7.54 8.64 -14.62
C SER A 67 -8.67 9.64 -14.35
N SER A 68 -8.99 9.89 -13.08
CA SER A 68 -10.10 10.73 -12.66
C SER A 68 -9.61 12.01 -11.96
N LYS A 69 -10.31 13.13 -12.14
CA LYS A 69 -10.24 14.25 -11.18
C LYS A 69 -10.67 13.71 -9.81
N GLU A 70 -9.95 14.08 -8.75
CA GLU A 70 -10.10 13.58 -7.36
C GLU A 70 -11.47 12.97 -7.06
N VAL A 71 -11.51 11.65 -6.88
CA VAL A 71 -12.73 10.92 -6.50
C VAL A 71 -12.56 10.42 -5.08
N PHE A 72 -13.45 10.86 -4.19
CA PHE A 72 -13.50 10.39 -2.81
C PHE A 72 -14.61 9.34 -2.68
N PHE A 73 -14.26 8.19 -2.10
CA PHE A 73 -15.19 7.11 -1.81
C PHE A 73 -15.38 7.00 -0.30
N GLU A 74 -16.57 7.34 0.19
CA GLU A 74 -16.89 7.26 1.62
C GLU A 74 -17.03 5.81 2.12
N SER A 75 -17.28 4.86 1.22
CA SER A 75 -17.37 3.45 1.59
C SER A 75 -16.91 2.54 0.45
N THR A 76 -16.61 1.28 0.77
CA THR A 76 -16.30 0.28 -0.27
C THR A 76 -17.48 0.05 -1.24
N HIS A 77 -18.71 0.35 -0.83
CA HIS A 77 -19.91 0.21 -1.68
C HIS A 77 -20.00 1.27 -2.78
N SER A 78 -19.32 2.41 -2.63
CA SER A 78 -19.28 3.45 -3.66
C SER A 78 -18.18 3.23 -4.71
N LEU A 79 -17.37 2.18 -4.56
CA LEU A 79 -16.36 1.82 -5.56
C LEU A 79 -17.00 1.29 -6.85
N PRO A 80 -16.38 1.56 -8.02
CA PRO A 80 -16.73 0.88 -9.26
C PRO A 80 -16.78 -0.64 -9.10
N LYS A 81 -17.76 -1.30 -9.75
CA LYS A 81 -18.06 -2.73 -9.56
C LYS A 81 -16.84 -3.63 -9.80
N ASP A 82 -15.99 -3.28 -10.75
CA ASP A 82 -14.77 -4.01 -11.11
C ASP A 82 -13.66 -3.92 -10.05
N ILE A 83 -13.61 -2.81 -9.31
CA ILE A 83 -12.71 -2.62 -8.16
C ILE A 83 -13.29 -3.27 -6.92
N LEU A 84 -14.61 -3.11 -6.68
CA LEU A 84 -15.29 -3.79 -5.57
C LEU A 84 -15.15 -5.31 -5.67
N GLY A 85 -15.24 -5.87 -6.87
CA GLY A 85 -14.97 -7.29 -7.12
C GLY A 85 -13.55 -7.70 -6.72
N ALA A 86 -12.55 -6.88 -7.09
CA ALA A 86 -11.16 -7.11 -6.70
C ALA A 86 -10.96 -7.04 -5.18
N VAL A 87 -11.53 -6.03 -4.51
CA VAL A 87 -11.48 -5.90 -3.04
C VAL A 87 -12.07 -7.11 -2.34
N ARG A 88 -13.20 -7.63 -2.84
CA ARG A 88 -13.86 -8.83 -2.28
C ARG A 88 -13.00 -10.07 -2.47
N MET A 89 -12.45 -10.26 -3.67
CA MET A 89 -11.53 -11.37 -3.95
C MET A 89 -10.27 -11.29 -3.10
N ASP A 90 -9.73 -10.09 -2.90
CA ASP A 90 -8.56 -9.86 -2.06
C ASP A 90 -8.84 -10.19 -0.59
N LYS A 91 -10.00 -9.81 -0.05
CA LYS A 91 -10.40 -10.22 1.31
C LYS A 91 -10.46 -11.75 1.47
N VAL A 92 -11.01 -12.45 0.48
CA VAL A 92 -11.12 -13.91 0.50
C VAL A 92 -9.74 -14.57 0.31
N GLY A 93 -8.95 -14.09 -0.66
CA GLY A 93 -7.62 -14.59 -0.98
C GLY A 93 -6.59 -14.29 0.10
N SER A 94 -6.66 -13.11 0.73
CA SER A 94 -5.81 -12.70 1.86
C SER A 94 -5.90 -13.69 3.01
N HIS A 95 -7.09 -14.25 3.30
CA HIS A 95 -7.22 -15.31 4.30
C HIS A 95 -6.56 -16.63 3.89
N ILE A 96 -6.54 -16.95 2.59
CA ILE A 96 -5.96 -18.20 2.07
C ILE A 96 -4.43 -18.10 1.94
N PHE A 97 -3.91 -16.94 1.52
CA PHE A 97 -2.48 -16.73 1.29
C PHE A 97 -1.69 -16.28 2.52
N ARG A 98 -2.35 -15.77 3.58
CA ARG A 98 -1.68 -15.37 4.84
C ARG A 98 -1.61 -16.47 5.91
N GLN A 99 -2.18 -17.65 5.66
CA GLN A 99 -1.92 -18.84 6.49
C GLN A 99 -0.66 -19.56 5.98
N LYS A 100 0.52 -19.04 6.32
CA LYS A 100 1.78 -19.79 6.26
C LYS A 100 2.66 -19.43 7.44
#